data_AF-A0A971SCR7-F1
#
_entry.id   AF-A0A971SCR7-F1
#
_cell.length_a   1.000
_cell.length_b   1.000
_cell.length_c   1.000
_cell.angle_alpha   90.00
_cell.angle_beta   90.00
_cell.angle_gamma   90.00
#
_symmetry.space_group_name_H-M   'P 1'
#
loop_
_entity.id
_entity.type
_entity.pdbx_description
1 polymer ?
#
loop_
_entity_poly.entity_id
_entity_poly.type
_entity_poly.pdbx_seq_one_letter_code
_entity_poly.pdbx_strand_id
1 'polypeptide(L)'
;MMIVPKGRLIIFFTIPLFLYLAGYVNIGLYYPAFWCNALILLVAVGDLLFTLPNFKYKITVAQIRPYSIGRTNKLELRVANLSHLSQKVHFKLGLPPWIEEQTENKAVTIEGLTEEPIVFSLRPTRRGSFVVETLYLRIASKHNFFHIIKKHNINTAIEVYPDIKLLNHYLKLTKNNRDYKMGINKTPWMGSGLELESLREYQKDDDSKLIDWKASARLNRPISKVFQMETNNQITIAIDCGRLMTAEQQGLNTLDHAVNSLLILSHIAFNAGDSVSIVAFADRIIGEISQLKGRDSLKKVTPFLSKLRPEFVESNYTLLFDYLGQTQKKRALIILLTDMLDDINYELFKKRINWLSRKHFVLLILLRDNLLSKHAEADSSFDNIYLKTAGREMLLNRNKAILKLRRYNFNILDLLPHELTGPLINKYLEIKAKNCL
;
A
#
# COMPACT_ATOMS: atom_id res chain seq x y z
N MET A 1 24.39 -3.42 26.76
CA MET A 1 24.57 -1.95 26.88
C MET A 1 25.93 -1.62 26.30
N MET A 2 26.05 -0.61 25.45
CA MET A 2 27.31 -0.22 24.83
C MET A 2 27.65 1.22 25.21
N ILE A 3 28.88 1.48 25.64
CA ILE A 3 29.36 2.81 26.02
C ILE A 3 30.35 3.26 24.94
N VAL A 4 30.13 4.44 24.38
CA VAL A 4 30.95 4.99 23.29
C VAL A 4 31.47 6.36 23.71
N PRO A 5 32.80 6.61 23.73
CA PRO A 5 33.34 7.92 24.02
C PRO A 5 33.01 8.92 22.91
N LYS A 6 32.75 10.18 23.28
CA LYS A 6 32.51 11.28 22.36
C LYS A 6 33.79 12.00 21.97
N GLY A 7 33.76 12.70 20.84
CA GLY A 7 34.83 13.60 20.40
C GLY A 7 35.27 14.63 21.46
N ARG A 8 34.35 15.08 22.33
CA ARG A 8 34.70 15.94 23.46
C ARG A 8 35.73 15.31 24.40
N LEU A 9 35.53 14.05 24.79
CA LEU A 9 36.48 13.34 25.65
C LEU A 9 37.83 13.19 24.95
N ILE A 10 37.82 12.88 23.64
CA ILE A 10 39.03 12.77 22.83
C ILE A 10 39.80 14.11 22.81
N ILE A 11 39.11 15.24 22.65
CA ILE A 11 39.73 16.58 22.70
C ILE A 11 40.37 16.85 24.07
N PHE A 12 39.75 16.43 25.18
CA PHE A 12 40.39 16.60 26.49
C PHE A 12 41.70 15.82 26.61
N PHE A 13 41.80 14.64 25.99
CA PHE A 13 43.02 13.85 25.97
C PHE A 13 44.10 14.35 25.00
N THR A 14 43.81 15.29 24.09
CA THR A 14 44.87 15.90 23.24
C THR A 14 45.71 16.93 24.00
N ILE A 15 45.15 17.58 25.03
CA ILE A 15 45.88 18.55 25.88
C ILE A 15 47.10 17.91 26.56
N PRO A 16 46.98 16.78 27.30
CA PRO A 16 48.13 16.11 27.89
C PRO A 16 49.06 15.51 26.83
N LEU A 17 48.58 15.13 25.64
CA LEU A 17 49.44 14.67 24.54
C LEU A 17 50.49 15.74 24.14
N PHE A 18 50.10 17.01 24.06
CA PHE A 18 51.05 18.11 23.81
C PHE A 18 52.06 18.27 24.95
N LEU A 19 51.66 18.03 26.21
CA LEU A 19 52.57 18.04 27.34
C LEU A 19 53.57 16.88 27.30
N TYR A 20 53.14 15.68 26.86
CA TYR A 20 54.06 14.55 26.65
C TYR A 20 55.09 14.84 25.54
N LEU A 21 54.67 15.50 24.46
CA LEU A 21 55.58 15.93 23.38
C LEU A 21 56.58 16.98 23.86
N ALA A 22 56.13 17.97 24.63
CA ALA A 22 57.01 18.96 25.25
C ALA A 22 57.96 18.34 26.30
N GLY A 23 57.56 17.21 26.91
CA GLY A 23 58.39 16.41 27.82
C GLY A 23 59.70 15.92 27.21
N TYR A 24 59.77 15.80 25.88
CA TYR A 24 61.01 15.46 25.17
C TYR A 24 62.09 16.54 25.32
N VAL A 25 61.67 17.81 25.49
CA VAL A 25 62.56 18.97 25.71
C VAL A 25 62.81 19.19 27.20
N ASN A 26 61.80 18.94 28.05
CA ASN A 26 61.90 19.09 29.49
C ASN A 26 61.22 17.93 30.23
N ILE A 27 62.02 17.03 30.80
CA ILE A 27 61.57 15.84 31.53
C ILE A 27 60.59 16.16 32.68
N GLY A 28 60.67 17.35 33.27
CA GLY A 28 59.75 17.78 34.33
C GLY A 28 58.29 17.88 33.89
N LEU A 29 58.02 17.95 32.58
CA LEU A 29 56.66 18.04 32.02
C LEU A 29 55.91 16.69 31.96
N TYR A 30 56.58 15.57 32.18
CA TYR A 30 55.91 14.26 32.24
C TYR A 30 54.99 14.13 33.47
N TYR A 31 55.40 14.66 34.63
CA TYR A 31 54.60 14.65 35.86
C TYR A 31 53.27 15.40 35.72
N PRO A 32 53.21 16.66 35.25
CA PRO A 32 51.94 17.35 35.05
C PRO A 32 51.10 16.69 33.95
N ALA A 33 51.70 16.13 32.89
CA ALA A 33 50.98 15.39 31.85
C ALA A 33 50.27 14.15 32.42
N PHE A 34 50.92 13.40 33.31
CA PHE A 34 50.34 12.25 34.01
C PHE A 34 49.15 12.65 34.89
N TRP A 35 49.33 13.68 35.73
CA TRP A 35 48.26 14.15 36.62
C TRP A 35 47.08 14.75 35.85
N CYS A 36 47.31 15.45 34.73
CA CYS A 36 46.25 15.89 33.83
C CYS A 36 45.44 14.70 33.28
N ASN A 37 46.10 13.65 32.80
CA ASN A 37 45.42 12.43 32.36
C ASN A 37 44.61 11.78 33.47
N ALA A 38 45.18 11.64 34.68
CA ALA A 38 44.50 11.06 35.82
C ALA A 38 43.25 11.87 36.21
N LEU A 39 43.33 13.20 36.18
CA LEU A 39 42.20 14.08 36.45
C LEU A 39 41.11 13.95 35.38
N ILE A 40 41.47 13.96 34.09
CA ILE A 40 40.51 13.78 32.98
C ILE A 40 39.81 12.42 33.10
N LEU A 41 40.57 11.36 33.39
CA LEU A 41 40.01 10.02 33.60
C LEU A 41 39.04 10.00 34.79
N LEU A 42 39.41 10.61 35.92
CA LEU A 42 38.57 10.68 37.12
C LEU A 42 37.24 11.40 36.84
N VAL A 43 37.29 12.56 36.16
CA VAL A 43 36.08 13.31 35.78
C VAL A 43 35.24 12.51 34.80
N ALA A 44 35.85 11.83 33.82
CA ALA A 44 35.14 11.01 32.86
C ALA A 44 34.45 9.80 33.53
N VAL A 45 35.14 9.10 34.43
CA VAL A 45 34.56 7.99 35.21
C VAL A 45 33.43 8.50 36.11
N GLY A 46 33.60 9.66 36.75
CA GLY A 46 32.55 10.31 37.54
C GLY A 46 31.29 10.62 36.71
N ASP A 47 31.46 11.18 35.51
CA ASP A 47 30.35 11.47 34.58
C ASP A 47 29.60 10.20 34.15
N LEU A 48 30.34 9.10 33.90
CA LEU A 48 29.77 7.81 33.54
C LEU A 48 29.00 7.16 34.71
N LEU A 49 29.60 7.13 35.91
CA LEU A 49 29.01 6.57 37.12
C LEU A 49 27.77 7.34 37.57
N PHE A 50 27.73 8.65 37.36
CA PHE A 50 26.54 9.45 37.67
C PHE A 50 25.41 9.24 36.64
N THR A 51 25.73 8.90 35.40
CA THR A 51 24.73 8.74 34.32
C THR A 51 24.09 7.34 34.31
N LEU A 52 24.86 6.28 34.55
CA LEU A 52 24.42 4.89 34.41
C LEU A 52 23.26 4.44 35.33
N PRO A 53 23.26 4.75 36.65
CA PRO A 53 22.23 4.29 37.58
C PRO A 53 20.96 5.17 37.58
N ASN A 54 21.04 6.40 37.04
CA ASN A 54 20.01 7.41 37.26
C ASN A 54 18.91 7.42 36.20
N PHE A 55 19.14 6.97 34.97
CA PHE A 55 18.06 6.94 33.97
C PHE A 55 17.22 5.66 34.06
N LYS A 56 16.23 5.69 34.97
CA LYS A 56 15.14 4.72 35.05
C LYS A 56 14.00 5.18 34.15
N TYR A 57 13.53 4.30 33.27
CA TYR A 57 12.52 4.65 32.29
C TYR A 57 11.52 3.51 32.09
N LYS A 58 10.30 3.86 31.68
CA LYS A 58 9.27 2.93 31.22
C LYS A 58 8.81 3.36 29.84
N ILE A 59 8.71 2.41 28.92
CA ILE A 59 8.25 2.66 27.55
C ILE A 59 6.97 1.88 27.34
N THR A 60 5.94 2.55 26.84
CA THR A 60 4.71 1.92 26.43
C THR A 60 4.39 2.32 24.99
N VAL A 61 3.82 1.40 24.23
CA VAL A 61 3.40 1.67 22.86
C VAL A 61 1.95 2.11 22.89
N ALA A 62 1.65 3.24 22.25
CA ALA A 62 0.28 3.66 22.08
C ALA A 62 -0.48 2.70 21.15
N GLN A 63 -1.81 2.74 21.17
CA GLN A 63 -2.62 1.87 20.31
C GLN A 63 -2.28 2.08 18.82
N ILE A 64 -1.90 0.98 18.16
CA ILE A 64 -1.53 0.99 16.74
C ILE A 64 -2.78 0.84 15.88
N ARG A 65 -2.93 1.76 14.94
CA ARG A 65 -3.89 1.63 13.85
C ARG A 65 -3.24 0.87 12.70
N PRO A 66 -4.01 0.11 11.90
CA PRO A 66 -3.53 -0.51 10.67
C PRO A 66 -2.79 0.50 9.77
N TYR A 67 -1.60 0.14 9.29
CA TYR A 67 -0.80 0.99 8.43
C TYR A 67 -1.23 0.83 6.98
N SER A 68 -1.15 1.91 6.20
CA SER A 68 -1.35 1.87 4.75
C SER A 68 0.02 1.83 4.05
N ILE A 69 0.20 0.87 3.14
CA ILE A 69 1.40 0.76 2.31
C ILE A 69 1.66 2.05 1.51
N GLY A 70 2.92 2.44 1.34
CA GLY A 70 3.34 3.59 0.53
C GLY A 70 3.02 4.95 1.15
N ARG A 71 2.39 4.99 2.33
CA ARG A 71 2.03 6.22 3.05
C ARG A 71 2.82 6.36 4.33
N THR A 72 3.00 7.60 4.77
CA THR A 72 3.52 7.90 6.12
C THR A 72 2.45 7.57 7.16
N ASN A 73 2.82 6.73 8.11
CA ASN A 73 2.04 6.30 9.26
C ASN A 73 2.80 6.68 10.55
N LYS A 74 2.08 6.89 11.65
CA LYS A 74 2.69 7.32 12.92
C LYS A 74 2.74 6.16 13.90
N LEU A 75 3.90 5.94 14.52
CA LEU A 75 4.06 5.09 15.70
C LEU A 75 4.33 5.99 16.89
N GLU A 76 3.48 5.97 17.90
CA GLU A 76 3.65 6.76 19.11
C GLU A 76 4.11 5.85 20.25
N LEU A 77 5.26 6.19 20.84
CA LEU A 77 5.78 5.58 22.06
C LEU A 77 5.64 6.59 23.18
N ARG A 78 5.10 6.18 24.33
CA ARG A 78 5.11 7.00 25.53
C ARG A 78 6.28 6.59 26.39
N VAL A 79 7.16 7.55 26.67
CA VAL A 79 8.37 7.34 27.44
C VAL A 79 8.24 8.09 28.75
N ALA A 80 8.07 7.34 29.84
CA ALA A 80 8.05 7.88 31.19
C ALA A 80 9.47 7.85 31.78
N ASN A 81 9.96 9.01 32.20
CA ASN A 81 11.19 9.14 32.98
C ASN A 81 10.85 8.97 34.45
N LEU A 82 11.32 7.88 35.06
CA LEU A 82 11.10 7.57 36.47
C LEU A 82 12.18 8.16 37.38
N SER A 83 13.09 8.97 36.83
CA SER A 83 14.14 9.66 37.57
C SER A 83 13.80 11.13 37.77
N HIS A 84 14.42 11.76 38.77
CA HIS A 84 14.26 13.19 39.03
C HIS A 84 15.08 14.07 38.07
N LEU A 85 15.99 13.49 37.30
CA LEU A 85 16.91 14.23 36.44
C LEU A 85 16.39 14.25 35.01
N SER A 86 16.47 15.43 34.38
CA SER A 86 16.18 15.58 32.96
C SER A 86 17.28 14.90 32.14
N GLN A 87 16.88 14.10 31.16
CA GLN A 87 17.81 13.32 30.35
C GLN A 87 17.57 13.57 28.86
N LYS A 88 18.65 13.89 28.15
CA LYS A 88 18.65 14.00 26.69
C LYS A 88 18.85 12.61 26.08
N VAL A 89 17.86 12.16 25.31
CA VAL A 89 17.80 10.82 24.73
C VAL A 89 17.52 10.92 23.23
N HIS A 90 18.27 10.16 22.45
CA HIS A 90 17.94 9.88 21.06
C HIS A 90 17.32 8.49 20.96
N PHE A 91 16.26 8.38 20.18
CA PHE A 91 15.58 7.13 19.94
C PHE A 91 15.78 6.69 18.51
N LYS A 92 15.97 5.39 18.29
CA LYS A 92 16.01 4.79 16.97
C LYS A 92 15.35 3.42 17.00
N LEU A 93 14.46 3.16 16.04
CA LEU A 93 13.77 1.88 15.96
C LEU A 93 14.61 0.85 15.21
N GLY A 94 14.59 -0.40 15.68
CA GLY A 94 15.06 -1.56 14.93
C GLY A 94 13.97 -2.01 13.98
N LEU A 95 13.89 -1.36 12.81
CA LEU A 95 12.87 -1.62 11.81
C LEU A 95 13.28 -2.75 10.85
N PRO A 96 12.33 -3.54 10.34
CA PRO A 96 12.59 -4.44 9.23
C PRO A 96 12.91 -3.64 7.96
N PRO A 97 13.60 -4.23 6.96
CA PRO A 97 14.05 -3.51 5.76
C PRO A 97 12.92 -2.93 4.91
N TRP A 98 11.69 -3.41 5.10
CA TRP A 98 10.50 -2.98 4.36
C TRP A 98 9.74 -1.83 5.02
N ILE A 99 10.26 -1.24 6.10
CA ILE A 99 9.67 -0.08 6.77
C ILE A 99 10.74 1.01 6.88
N GLU A 100 10.54 2.09 6.13
CA GLU A 100 11.42 3.24 6.14
C GLU A 100 11.05 4.20 7.28
N GLU A 101 12.04 4.65 8.05
CA GLU A 101 11.86 5.72 9.02
C GLU A 101 12.07 7.07 8.34
N GLN A 102 11.05 7.94 8.38
CA GLN A 102 11.07 9.31 7.86
C GLN A 102 11.19 10.36 8.97
N THR A 103 11.40 9.94 10.21
CA THR A 103 11.57 10.84 11.35
C THR A 103 12.95 11.50 11.28
N GLU A 104 12.99 12.83 11.37
CA GLU A 104 14.26 13.53 11.60
C GLU A 104 14.85 13.12 12.95
N ASN A 105 16.12 12.75 12.98
CA ASN A 105 16.84 12.39 14.21
C ASN A 105 16.98 13.60 15.16
N LYS A 106 15.96 13.88 15.96
CA LYS A 106 16.01 14.89 17.03
C LYS A 106 16.21 14.22 18.39
N ALA A 107 17.13 14.78 19.16
CA ALA A 107 17.27 14.42 20.56
C ALA A 107 16.05 14.98 21.31
N VAL A 108 15.42 14.16 22.14
CA VAL A 108 14.34 14.61 23.01
C VAL A 108 14.89 14.70 24.44
N THR A 109 14.67 15.84 25.09
CA THR A 109 14.95 16.00 26.51
C THR A 109 13.69 15.62 27.26
N ILE A 110 13.78 14.56 28.07
CA ILE A 110 12.66 14.12 28.91
C ILE A 110 12.95 14.62 30.32
N GLU A 111 12.07 15.46 30.84
CA GLU A 111 12.19 16.00 32.20
C GLU A 111 12.05 14.90 33.25
N GLY A 112 12.46 15.21 34.49
CA GLY A 112 12.33 14.27 35.59
C GLY A 112 10.87 14.03 35.95
N LEU A 113 10.49 12.77 36.20
CA LEU A 113 9.13 12.36 36.59
C LEU A 113 8.02 12.71 35.57
N THR A 114 8.36 12.99 34.31
CA THR A 114 7.39 13.26 33.25
C THR A 114 7.26 12.11 32.25
N GLU A 115 6.14 12.10 31.52
CA GLU A 115 5.88 11.19 30.41
C GLU A 115 5.74 12.01 29.13
N GLU A 116 6.57 11.70 28.13
CA GLU A 116 6.60 12.41 26.86
C GLU A 116 6.26 11.46 25.70
N PRO A 117 5.38 11.87 24.76
CA PRO A 117 5.08 11.11 23.56
C PRO A 117 6.16 11.31 22.49
N ILE A 118 6.77 10.20 22.06
CA ILE A 118 7.75 10.14 20.99
C ILE A 118 7.08 9.56 19.75
N VAL A 119 6.95 10.36 18.69
CA VAL A 119 6.26 9.98 17.46
C VAL A 119 7.27 9.69 16.35
N PHE A 120 7.22 8.48 15.82
CA PHE A 120 7.98 8.06 14.64
C PHE A 120 7.10 8.09 13.40
N SER A 121 7.60 8.68 12.33
CA SER A 121 6.97 8.66 11.01
C SER A 121 7.54 7.50 10.21
N LEU A 122 6.72 6.48 9.94
CA LEU A 122 7.11 5.24 9.27
C LEU A 122 6.40 5.12 7.91
N ARG A 123 7.15 4.76 6.87
CA ARG A 123 6.63 4.48 5.52
C ARG A 123 6.89 3.00 5.16
N PRO A 124 5.88 2.13 5.27
CA PRO A 124 6.00 0.75 4.80
C PRO A 124 6.06 0.68 3.28
N THR A 125 7.02 -0.06 2.74
CA THR A 125 7.16 -0.36 1.30
C THR A 125 6.57 -1.73 0.94
N ARG A 126 6.23 -2.56 1.93
CA ARG A 126 5.65 -3.90 1.71
C ARG A 126 4.42 -4.14 2.59
N ARG A 127 3.43 -4.87 2.08
CA ARG A 127 2.24 -5.33 2.83
C ARG A 127 2.52 -6.57 3.68
N GLY A 128 1.70 -6.73 4.72
CA GLY A 128 1.69 -7.88 5.63
C GLY A 128 1.96 -7.51 7.07
N SER A 129 2.20 -8.53 7.88
CA SER A 129 2.46 -8.41 9.31
C SER A 129 3.97 -8.36 9.57
N PHE A 130 4.41 -7.33 10.29
CA PHE A 130 5.82 -7.14 10.67
C PHE A 130 5.92 -6.95 12.18
N VAL A 131 7.05 -7.30 12.77
CA VAL A 131 7.30 -7.09 14.20
C VAL A 131 8.46 -6.11 14.36
N VAL A 132 8.23 -5.06 15.15
CA VAL A 132 9.29 -4.18 15.64
C VAL A 132 9.73 -4.70 16.99
N GLU A 133 10.84 -5.42 16.98
CA GLU A 133 11.34 -6.09 18.18
C GLU A 133 12.00 -5.10 19.13
N THR A 134 12.75 -4.13 18.60
CA THR A 134 13.77 -3.41 19.37
C THR A 134 13.72 -1.90 19.18
N LEU A 135 13.95 -1.19 20.27
CA LEU A 135 14.20 0.24 20.32
C LEU A 135 15.58 0.49 20.91
N TYR A 136 16.37 1.29 20.22
CA TYR A 136 17.68 1.74 20.67
C TYR A 136 17.55 3.12 21.29
N LEU A 137 17.95 3.23 22.55
CA LEU A 137 18.08 4.50 23.26
C LEU A 137 19.55 4.87 23.30
N ARG A 138 19.88 6.05 22.78
CA ARG A 138 21.20 6.66 22.91
C ARG A 138 21.10 7.83 23.87
N ILE A 139 21.66 7.63 25.05
CA ILE A 139 21.65 8.56 26.17
C ILE A 139 22.99 9.32 26.16
N ALA A 140 22.96 10.64 26.25
CA ALA A 140 24.17 11.44 26.43
C ALA A 140 24.50 11.56 27.92
N SER A 141 25.77 11.40 28.30
CA SER A 141 26.20 11.71 29.66
C SER A 141 26.07 13.21 29.96
N LYS A 142 26.01 13.58 31.24
CA LYS A 142 25.77 14.97 31.68
C LYS A 142 26.80 15.94 31.09
N HIS A 143 28.08 15.57 31.10
CA HIS A 143 29.17 16.37 30.52
C HIS A 143 29.40 16.08 29.04
N ASN A 144 28.59 15.20 28.43
CA ASN A 144 28.66 14.85 27.02
C ASN A 144 29.99 14.17 26.63
N PHE A 145 30.62 13.45 27.56
CA PHE A 145 31.81 12.62 27.32
C PHE A 145 31.49 11.25 26.74
N PHE A 146 30.30 10.72 27.02
CA PHE A 146 29.90 9.39 26.58
C PHE A 146 28.52 9.38 25.93
N HIS A 147 28.35 8.43 25.01
CA HIS A 147 27.07 7.94 24.54
C HIS A 147 26.83 6.54 25.10
N ILE A 148 25.73 6.37 25.83
CA ILE A 148 25.31 5.07 26.34
C ILE A 148 24.17 4.57 25.45
N ILE A 149 24.37 3.44 24.78
CA ILE A 149 23.38 2.79 23.95
C ILE A 149 22.76 1.64 24.74
N LYS A 150 21.46 1.77 25.03
CA LYS A 150 20.63 0.73 25.63
C LYS A 150 19.67 0.17 24.57
N LYS A 151 19.53 -1.15 24.55
CA LYS A 151 18.55 -1.87 23.74
C LYS A 151 17.33 -2.16 24.63
N HIS A 152 16.14 -1.82 24.14
CA HIS A 152 14.89 -2.09 24.82
C HIS A 152 13.98 -2.90 23.88
N ASN A 153 13.36 -3.96 24.41
CA ASN A 153 12.49 -4.83 23.62
C ASN A 153 11.05 -4.32 23.72
N ILE A 154 10.41 -4.10 22.58
CA ILE A 154 9.02 -3.61 22.49
C ILE A 154 8.10 -4.66 21.86
N ASN A 155 8.63 -5.58 21.03
CA ASN A 155 7.90 -6.69 20.41
C ASN A 155 6.51 -6.32 19.91
N THR A 156 6.46 -5.31 19.04
CA THR A 156 5.21 -4.71 18.59
C THR A 156 4.87 -5.14 17.17
N ALA A 157 3.70 -5.75 16.99
CA ALA A 157 3.19 -6.12 15.67
C ALA A 157 2.61 -4.90 14.94
N ILE A 158 3.07 -4.69 13.71
CA ILE A 158 2.59 -3.69 12.76
C ILE A 158 1.95 -4.42 11.59
N GLU A 159 0.65 -4.21 11.40
CA GLU A 159 -0.11 -4.73 10.27
C GLU A 159 -0.18 -3.69 9.16
N VAL A 160 0.35 -4.02 7.98
CA VAL A 160 0.36 -3.16 6.79
C VAL A 160 -0.65 -3.67 5.77
N TYR A 161 -1.67 -2.86 5.52
CA TYR A 161 -2.77 -3.11 4.60
C TYR A 161 -2.63 -2.33 3.29
N PRO A 162 -3.47 -2.65 2.28
CA PRO A 162 -3.63 -1.80 1.10
C PRO A 162 -4.00 -0.36 1.47
N ASP A 163 -3.84 0.61 0.57
CA ASP A 163 -4.03 2.04 0.86
C ASP A 163 -5.49 2.39 1.23
N ILE A 164 -5.80 2.29 2.52
CA ILE A 164 -7.12 2.64 3.09
C ILE A 164 -7.39 4.14 2.95
N LYS A 165 -6.34 4.99 2.94
CA LYS A 165 -6.51 6.43 2.74
C LYS A 165 -6.98 6.71 1.31
N LEU A 166 -6.47 5.97 0.33
CA LEU A 166 -6.96 6.04 -1.06
C LEU A 166 -8.43 5.66 -1.14
N LEU A 167 -8.84 4.56 -0.51
CA LEU A 167 -10.25 4.19 -0.41
C LEU A 167 -11.11 5.32 0.18
N ASN A 168 -10.68 5.91 1.29
CA ASN A 168 -11.37 7.04 1.91
C ASN A 168 -11.45 8.27 1.00
N HIS A 169 -10.41 8.54 0.21
CA HIS A 169 -10.41 9.62 -0.77
C HIS A 169 -11.47 9.39 -1.85
N TYR A 170 -11.48 8.20 -2.47
CA TYR A 170 -12.51 7.84 -3.45
C TYR A 170 -13.91 7.86 -2.84
N LEU A 171 -14.05 7.42 -1.59
CA LEU A 171 -15.34 7.48 -0.90
C LEU A 171 -15.85 8.90 -0.72
N LYS A 172 -14.98 9.84 -0.35
CA LYS A 172 -15.35 11.26 -0.25
C LYS A 172 -15.79 11.82 -1.60
N LEU A 173 -15.07 11.50 -2.68
CA LEU A 173 -15.46 11.89 -4.03
C LEU A 173 -16.84 11.34 -4.40
N THR A 174 -17.12 10.07 -4.11
CA THR A 174 -18.42 9.46 -4.42
C THR A 174 -19.58 9.94 -3.52
N LYS A 175 -19.30 10.37 -2.28
CA LYS A 175 -20.33 10.85 -1.34
C LYS A 175 -20.74 12.29 -1.60
N ASN A 176 -19.77 13.17 -1.86
CA ASN A 176 -20.05 14.58 -2.12
C ASN A 176 -20.59 14.78 -3.54
N ASN A 177 -20.12 13.98 -4.50
CA ASN A 177 -20.65 14.00 -5.84
C ASN A 177 -21.77 12.94 -5.96
N ARG A 178 -22.99 13.33 -5.54
CA ARG A 178 -24.18 12.91 -6.31
C ARG A 178 -23.98 13.22 -7.81
N ASP A 179 -23.09 14.16 -8.12
CA ASP A 179 -22.63 14.59 -9.44
C ASP A 179 -21.57 13.68 -10.13
N TYR A 180 -21.09 12.58 -9.52
CA TYR A 180 -20.36 11.57 -10.31
C TYR A 180 -21.34 10.79 -11.21
N LYS A 181 -22.65 10.97 -10.97
CA LYS A 181 -23.74 10.65 -11.89
C LYS A 181 -23.88 11.65 -13.06
N MET A 182 -23.02 12.68 -13.20
CA MET A 182 -23.19 13.81 -14.13
C MET A 182 -22.26 13.77 -15.35
N GLY A 183 -21.25 12.90 -15.39
CA GLY A 183 -20.36 12.70 -16.56
C GLY A 183 -20.64 11.42 -17.37
N ILE A 184 -21.56 10.58 -16.89
CA ILE A 184 -22.06 9.43 -17.63
C ILE A 184 -23.34 9.91 -18.29
N ASN A 185 -23.39 9.94 -19.62
CA ASN A 185 -24.62 10.17 -20.35
C ASN A 185 -25.73 9.31 -19.75
N LYS A 186 -26.65 9.93 -19.01
CA LYS A 186 -27.91 9.31 -18.63
C LYS A 186 -28.69 9.13 -19.91
N THR A 187 -28.59 7.95 -20.50
CA THR A 187 -29.83 7.38 -21.03
C THR A 187 -30.51 6.75 -19.83
N PRO A 188 -31.58 7.35 -19.27
CA PRO A 188 -32.37 6.68 -18.25
C PRO A 188 -32.98 5.45 -18.90
N TRP A 189 -32.40 4.27 -18.65
CA TRP A 189 -33.01 3.01 -19.04
C TRP A 189 -34.04 2.63 -17.98
N MET A 190 -35.28 2.47 -18.43
CA MET A 190 -36.40 1.99 -17.64
C MET A 190 -36.10 0.56 -17.17
N GLY A 191 -36.19 0.29 -15.88
CA GLY A 191 -35.94 -1.04 -15.31
C GLY A 191 -36.93 -1.41 -14.21
N SER A 192 -37.14 -2.71 -14.02
CA SER A 192 -38.11 -3.31 -13.09
C SER A 192 -37.61 -3.38 -11.64
N GLY A 193 -37.00 -2.30 -11.13
CA GLY A 193 -36.56 -2.21 -9.75
C GLY A 193 -37.70 -2.26 -8.73
N LEU A 194 -37.40 -2.58 -7.48
CA LEU A 194 -38.37 -2.52 -6.37
C LEU A 194 -38.37 -1.16 -5.65
N GLU A 195 -37.24 -0.45 -5.63
CA GLU A 195 -37.11 0.86 -4.97
C GLU A 195 -37.40 2.03 -5.93
N LEU A 196 -38.21 2.98 -5.48
CA LEU A 196 -38.53 4.21 -6.23
C LEU A 196 -37.31 5.15 -6.22
N GLU A 197 -36.72 5.42 -7.39
CA GLU A 197 -35.61 6.37 -7.53
C GLU A 197 -36.12 7.82 -7.61
N SER A 198 -37.09 8.07 -8.48
CA SER A 198 -37.64 9.41 -8.71
C SER A 198 -39.01 9.37 -9.37
N LEU A 199 -39.71 10.50 -9.34
CA LEU A 199 -40.92 10.73 -10.10
C LEU A 199 -40.59 11.62 -11.31
N ARG A 200 -41.06 11.24 -12.50
CA ARG A 200 -40.93 12.05 -13.72
C ARG A 200 -42.25 12.19 -14.44
N GLU A 201 -42.35 13.16 -15.34
CA GLU A 201 -43.49 13.29 -16.23
C GLU A 201 -43.59 12.06 -17.16
N TYR A 202 -44.79 11.51 -17.27
CA TYR A 202 -45.09 10.32 -18.06
C TYR A 202 -44.86 10.62 -19.55
N GLN A 203 -44.13 9.75 -20.22
CA GLN A 203 -43.99 9.76 -21.67
C GLN A 203 -44.86 8.66 -22.28
N LYS A 204 -45.28 8.86 -23.54
CA LYS A 204 -46.20 7.94 -24.22
C LYS A 204 -45.69 6.50 -24.30
N ASP A 205 -44.37 6.30 -24.25
CA ASP A 205 -43.70 5.00 -24.30
C ASP A 205 -43.51 4.36 -22.91
N ASP A 206 -43.92 5.02 -21.83
CA ASP A 206 -43.84 4.49 -20.47
C ASP A 206 -44.98 3.47 -20.22
N ASP A 207 -44.70 2.43 -19.42
CA ASP A 207 -45.73 1.47 -19.00
C ASP A 207 -46.77 2.19 -18.11
N SER A 208 -48.04 2.11 -18.47
CA SER A 208 -49.16 2.72 -17.76
C SER A 208 -49.32 2.21 -16.32
N LYS A 209 -48.78 1.02 -16.01
CA LYS A 209 -48.74 0.47 -14.64
C LYS A 209 -47.83 1.24 -13.70
N LEU A 210 -46.86 1.98 -14.23
CA LEU A 210 -45.90 2.75 -13.45
C LEU A 210 -46.42 4.15 -13.11
N ILE A 211 -47.62 4.53 -13.57
CA ILE A 211 -48.23 5.83 -13.27
C ILE A 211 -48.55 5.92 -11.77
N ASP A 212 -48.02 6.96 -11.11
CA ASP A 212 -48.46 7.34 -9.78
C ASP A 212 -49.70 8.24 -9.89
N TRP A 213 -50.89 7.65 -9.78
CA TRP A 213 -52.16 8.38 -9.85
C TRP A 213 -52.29 9.46 -8.77
N LYS A 214 -51.68 9.27 -7.59
CA LYS A 214 -51.75 10.22 -6.48
C LYS A 214 -50.86 11.44 -6.74
N ALA A 215 -49.66 11.24 -7.26
CA ALA A 215 -48.79 12.33 -7.69
C ALA A 215 -49.37 13.06 -8.91
N SER A 216 -49.95 12.31 -9.85
CA SER A 216 -50.58 12.86 -11.05
C SER A 216 -51.76 13.76 -10.73
N ALA A 217 -52.61 13.35 -9.78
CA ALA A 217 -53.74 14.17 -9.32
C ALA A 217 -53.30 15.48 -8.64
N ARG A 218 -52.15 15.49 -7.95
CA ARG A 218 -51.62 16.71 -7.30
C ARG A 218 -50.99 17.69 -8.28
N LEU A 219 -50.31 17.18 -9.31
CA LEU A 219 -49.57 17.98 -10.29
C LEU A 219 -50.37 18.27 -11.57
N ASN A 220 -51.59 17.73 -11.68
CA ASN A 220 -52.50 17.84 -12.82
C ASN A 220 -51.89 17.47 -14.17
N ARG A 221 -50.96 16.51 -14.15
CA ARG A 221 -50.29 15.91 -15.32
C ARG A 221 -49.86 14.49 -14.98
N PRO A 222 -49.79 13.56 -15.94
CA PRO A 222 -49.43 12.17 -15.64
C PRO A 222 -47.97 12.07 -15.20
N ILE A 223 -47.75 11.43 -14.05
CA ILE A 223 -46.43 11.23 -13.43
C ILE A 223 -46.15 9.73 -13.38
N SER A 224 -45.00 9.33 -13.90
CA SER A 224 -44.51 7.95 -13.89
C SER A 224 -43.45 7.74 -12.81
N LYS A 225 -43.49 6.58 -12.15
CA LYS A 225 -42.50 6.12 -11.18
C LYS A 225 -41.29 5.58 -11.92
N VAL A 226 -40.10 6.11 -11.61
CA VAL A 226 -38.83 5.55 -12.07
C VAL A 226 -38.26 4.70 -10.95
N PHE A 227 -38.12 3.40 -11.21
CA PHE A 227 -37.54 2.46 -10.26
C PHE A 227 -36.04 2.32 -10.48
N GLN A 228 -35.27 2.21 -9.39
CA GLN A 228 -33.84 1.97 -9.44
C GLN A 228 -33.58 0.49 -9.80
N MET A 229 -32.80 0.22 -10.85
CA MET A 229 -32.36 -1.15 -11.13
C MET A 229 -31.49 -1.69 -9.99
N GLU A 230 -32.03 -2.62 -9.20
CA GLU A 230 -31.23 -3.51 -8.36
C GLU A 230 -30.69 -4.64 -9.23
N THR A 231 -29.49 -4.45 -9.78
CA THR A 231 -28.73 -5.57 -10.35
C THR A 231 -27.88 -6.19 -9.25
N ASN A 232 -28.02 -7.50 -9.05
CA ASN A 232 -27.24 -8.30 -8.12
C ASN A 232 -26.19 -9.08 -8.91
N ASN A 233 -25.29 -8.34 -9.57
CA ASN A 233 -24.32 -8.92 -10.48
C ASN A 233 -23.30 -9.76 -9.73
N GLN A 234 -22.82 -10.80 -10.39
CA GLN A 234 -21.68 -11.57 -9.92
C GLN A 234 -20.41 -11.04 -10.54
N ILE A 235 -19.46 -10.62 -9.71
CA ILE A 235 -18.15 -10.14 -10.15
C ILE A 235 -17.11 -11.15 -9.64
N THR A 236 -16.33 -11.72 -10.55
CA THR A 236 -15.21 -12.60 -10.22
C THR A 236 -13.93 -11.92 -10.64
N ILE A 237 -13.06 -11.66 -9.67
CA ILE A 237 -11.80 -10.96 -9.88
C ILE A 237 -10.68 -11.99 -9.83
N ALA A 238 -10.01 -12.23 -10.95
CA ALA A 238 -8.82 -13.05 -11.02
C ALA A 238 -7.59 -12.14 -11.00
N ILE A 239 -6.77 -12.24 -9.97
CA ILE A 239 -5.55 -11.43 -9.81
C ILE A 239 -4.31 -12.31 -9.93
N ASP A 240 -3.48 -11.97 -10.90
CA ASP A 240 -2.18 -12.59 -11.11
C ASP A 240 -1.20 -12.17 -10.00
N CYS A 241 -0.44 -13.13 -9.47
CA CYS A 241 0.60 -12.96 -8.47
C CYS A 241 1.93 -13.57 -8.92
N GLY A 242 2.13 -13.87 -10.21
CA GLY A 242 3.40 -14.38 -10.73
C GLY A 242 4.49 -13.32 -10.88
N ARG A 243 5.61 -13.72 -11.50
CA ARG A 243 6.85 -12.93 -11.52
C ARG A 243 6.70 -11.56 -12.17
N LEU A 244 5.84 -11.42 -13.17
CA LEU A 244 5.69 -10.14 -13.87
C LEU A 244 5.01 -9.07 -13.00
N MET A 245 4.27 -9.51 -11.97
CA MET A 245 3.64 -8.62 -11.00
C MET A 245 4.62 -8.08 -9.93
N THR A 246 5.90 -8.49 -9.98
CA THR A 246 6.96 -7.95 -9.08
C THR A 246 7.50 -6.60 -9.53
N ALA A 247 7.22 -6.14 -10.76
CA ALA A 247 7.76 -4.89 -11.28
C ALA A 247 7.42 -3.71 -10.35
N GLU A 248 8.43 -2.96 -9.93
CA GLU A 248 8.30 -1.86 -8.97
C GLU A 248 8.18 -0.50 -9.64
N GLN A 249 7.20 0.28 -9.20
CA GLN A 249 6.98 1.65 -9.60
C GLN A 249 6.65 2.51 -8.36
N GLN A 250 7.39 3.61 -8.18
CA GLN A 250 7.17 4.55 -7.07
C GLN A 250 7.23 3.91 -5.66
N GLY A 251 8.03 2.84 -5.51
CA GLY A 251 8.21 2.11 -4.24
C GLY A 251 7.10 1.12 -3.91
N LEU A 252 6.25 0.78 -4.89
CA LEU A 252 5.22 -0.25 -4.82
C LEU A 252 5.38 -1.21 -5.99
N ASN A 253 5.13 -2.50 -5.80
CA ASN A 253 5.09 -3.43 -6.92
C ASN A 253 3.75 -3.34 -7.68
N THR A 254 3.70 -3.91 -8.88
CA THR A 254 2.50 -3.90 -9.73
C THR A 254 1.31 -4.61 -9.07
N LEU A 255 1.55 -5.69 -8.32
CA LEU A 255 0.52 -6.33 -7.50
C LEU A 255 -0.06 -5.38 -6.45
N ASP A 256 0.75 -4.50 -5.86
CA ASP A 256 0.32 -3.57 -4.83
C ASP A 256 -0.69 -2.56 -5.36
N HIS A 257 -0.44 -2.05 -6.57
CA HIS A 257 -1.38 -1.19 -7.29
C HIS A 257 -2.68 -1.92 -7.60
N ALA A 258 -2.58 -3.15 -8.12
CA ALA A 258 -3.75 -3.99 -8.40
C ALA A 258 -4.59 -4.22 -7.13
N VAL A 259 -3.95 -4.64 -6.04
CA VAL A 259 -4.60 -4.87 -4.75
C VAL A 259 -5.31 -3.62 -4.22
N ASN A 260 -4.70 -2.44 -4.33
CA ASN A 260 -5.34 -1.18 -3.94
C ASN A 260 -6.59 -0.89 -4.76
N SER A 261 -6.51 -1.04 -6.09
CA SER A 261 -7.66 -0.84 -6.98
C SER A 261 -8.76 -1.87 -6.73
N LEU A 262 -8.42 -3.13 -6.46
CA LEU A 262 -9.37 -4.19 -6.13
C LEU A 262 -10.11 -3.96 -4.82
N LEU A 263 -9.43 -3.43 -3.80
CA LEU A 263 -10.08 -3.07 -2.54
C LEU A 263 -11.16 -2.02 -2.76
N ILE A 264 -10.87 -1.00 -3.58
CA ILE A 264 -11.80 0.08 -3.90
C ILE A 264 -12.95 -0.43 -4.77
N LEU A 265 -12.65 -1.19 -5.82
CA LEU A 265 -13.66 -1.82 -6.67
C LEU A 265 -14.59 -2.71 -5.85
N SER A 266 -14.05 -3.56 -4.97
CA SER A 266 -14.85 -4.44 -4.11
C SER A 266 -15.79 -3.64 -3.22
N HIS A 267 -15.31 -2.54 -2.63
CA HIS A 267 -16.14 -1.67 -1.82
C HIS A 267 -17.28 -1.02 -2.62
N ILE A 268 -16.99 -0.53 -3.82
CA ILE A 268 -18.00 0.06 -4.72
C ILE A 268 -19.02 -1.00 -5.14
N ALA A 269 -18.56 -2.20 -5.49
CA ALA A 269 -19.43 -3.32 -5.84
C ALA A 269 -20.37 -3.73 -4.71
N PHE A 270 -19.85 -3.87 -3.48
CA PHE A 270 -20.68 -4.20 -2.31
C PHE A 270 -21.72 -3.12 -2.01
N ASN A 271 -21.38 -1.84 -2.20
CA ASN A 271 -22.34 -0.73 -2.04
C ASN A 271 -23.38 -0.71 -3.17
N ALA A 272 -23.01 -1.17 -4.36
CA ALA A 272 -23.89 -1.28 -5.51
C ALA A 272 -24.77 -2.55 -5.50
N GLY A 273 -24.72 -3.33 -4.42
CA GLY A 273 -25.52 -4.55 -4.23
C GLY A 273 -24.94 -5.81 -4.89
N ASP A 274 -23.77 -5.71 -5.51
CA ASP A 274 -23.15 -6.82 -6.25
C ASP A 274 -22.38 -7.77 -5.33
N SER A 275 -22.22 -9.01 -5.81
CA SER A 275 -21.41 -10.04 -5.16
C SER A 275 -20.02 -10.10 -5.77
N VAL A 276 -18.99 -10.25 -4.93
CA VAL A 276 -17.59 -10.26 -5.34
C VAL A 276 -16.93 -11.57 -4.91
N SER A 277 -16.36 -12.28 -5.87
CA SER A 277 -15.40 -13.36 -5.68
C SER A 277 -14.01 -12.88 -6.08
N ILE A 278 -12.96 -13.30 -5.36
CA ILE A 278 -11.57 -12.97 -5.69
C ILE A 278 -10.76 -14.26 -5.72
N VAL A 279 -10.08 -14.53 -6.83
CA VAL A 279 -9.18 -15.67 -7.03
C VAL A 279 -7.78 -15.11 -7.28
N ALA A 280 -6.84 -15.41 -6.38
CA ALA A 280 -5.43 -15.09 -6.56
C ALA A 280 -4.70 -16.33 -7.11
N PHE A 281 -3.89 -16.15 -8.15
CA PHE A 281 -3.19 -17.25 -8.81
C PHE A 281 -1.76 -16.87 -9.22
N ALA A 282 -0.89 -17.87 -9.32
CA ALA A 282 0.42 -17.80 -9.94
C ALA A 282 0.64 -19.13 -10.71
N ASP A 283 1.63 -19.94 -10.33
CA ASP A 283 1.78 -21.33 -10.81
C ASP A 283 0.64 -22.25 -10.30
N ARG A 284 -0.01 -21.85 -9.20
CA ARG A 284 -1.15 -22.49 -8.53
C ARG A 284 -2.21 -21.46 -8.11
N ILE A 285 -3.39 -21.92 -7.67
CA ILE A 285 -4.33 -21.05 -6.96
C ILE A 285 -3.76 -20.77 -5.56
N ILE A 286 -3.46 -19.50 -5.28
CA ILE A 286 -2.89 -19.05 -4.00
C ILE A 286 -3.98 -18.96 -2.94
N GLY A 287 -5.17 -18.53 -3.33
CA GLY A 287 -6.31 -18.44 -2.44
C GLY A 287 -7.54 -17.87 -3.14
N GLU A 288 -8.70 -18.09 -2.53
CA GLU A 288 -9.97 -17.58 -3.02
C GLU A 288 -10.80 -17.00 -1.87
N ILE A 289 -11.59 -15.98 -2.22
CA ILE A 289 -12.82 -15.63 -1.51
C ILE A 289 -14.00 -15.79 -2.46
N SER A 290 -15.01 -16.58 -2.06
CA SER A 290 -16.18 -16.85 -2.90
C SER A 290 -17.39 -16.00 -2.49
N GLN A 291 -17.99 -15.31 -3.47
CA GLN A 291 -19.32 -14.70 -3.44
C GLN A 291 -19.65 -13.91 -2.16
N LEU A 292 -18.76 -13.00 -1.76
CA LEU A 292 -19.09 -12.06 -0.69
C LEU A 292 -20.09 -11.01 -1.17
N LYS A 293 -20.96 -10.57 -0.26
CA LYS A 293 -21.94 -9.51 -0.52
C LYS A 293 -22.14 -8.63 0.72
N GLY A 294 -22.56 -7.40 0.51
CA GLY A 294 -22.90 -6.46 1.58
C GLY A 294 -21.69 -5.73 2.16
N ARG A 295 -21.96 -4.62 2.86
CA ARG A 295 -20.93 -3.64 3.27
C ARG A 295 -19.89 -4.21 4.22
N ASP A 296 -20.28 -5.15 5.10
CA ASP A 296 -19.37 -5.77 6.07
C ASP A 296 -18.38 -6.77 5.44
N SER A 297 -18.63 -7.21 4.20
CA SER A 297 -17.74 -8.14 3.49
C SER A 297 -16.34 -7.57 3.23
N LEU A 298 -16.18 -6.25 3.23
CA LEU A 298 -14.87 -5.62 3.11
C LEU A 298 -13.91 -6.02 4.23
N LYS A 299 -14.43 -6.36 5.43
CA LYS A 299 -13.63 -6.85 6.56
C LYS A 299 -12.97 -8.20 6.29
N LYS A 300 -13.49 -8.99 5.33
CA LYS A 300 -12.91 -10.27 4.89
C LYS A 300 -11.97 -10.08 3.68
N VAL A 301 -12.31 -9.18 2.76
CA VAL A 301 -11.48 -8.86 1.59
C VAL A 301 -10.15 -8.22 1.98
N THR A 302 -10.18 -7.29 2.95
CA THR A 302 -9.00 -6.49 3.31
C THR A 302 -7.83 -7.34 3.85
N PRO A 303 -8.03 -8.28 4.81
CA PRO A 303 -6.97 -9.18 5.27
C PRO A 303 -6.55 -10.24 4.25
N PHE A 304 -7.42 -10.61 3.31
CA PHE A 304 -7.03 -11.52 2.22
C PHE A 304 -6.07 -10.83 1.25
N LEU A 305 -6.44 -9.64 0.77
CA LEU A 305 -5.61 -8.86 -0.15
C LEU A 305 -4.29 -8.40 0.50
N SER A 306 -4.25 -8.18 1.81
CA SER A 306 -3.00 -7.79 2.50
C SER A 306 -1.95 -8.90 2.55
N LYS A 307 -2.37 -10.17 2.43
CA LYS A 307 -1.48 -11.34 2.44
C LYS A 307 -0.95 -11.70 1.06
N LEU A 308 -1.57 -11.21 -0.02
CA LEU A 308 -1.12 -11.48 -1.39
C LEU A 308 0.25 -10.83 -1.65
N ARG A 309 1.14 -11.63 -2.22
CA ARG A 309 2.51 -11.25 -2.56
C ARG A 309 2.83 -11.75 -3.97
N PRO A 310 3.60 -11.00 -4.76
CA PRO A 310 4.06 -11.52 -6.02
C PRO A 310 5.12 -12.60 -5.75
N GLU A 311 5.01 -13.72 -6.45
CA GLU A 311 5.89 -14.88 -6.39
C GLU A 311 6.77 -14.90 -7.65
N PHE A 312 8.03 -15.30 -7.52
CA PHE A 312 8.98 -15.34 -8.64
C PHE A 312 8.80 -16.63 -9.46
N VAL A 313 7.57 -16.88 -9.92
CA VAL A 313 7.15 -18.05 -10.69
C VAL A 313 6.34 -17.62 -11.90
N GLU A 314 6.27 -18.48 -12.92
CA GLU A 314 5.42 -18.25 -14.08
C GLU A 314 3.94 -18.49 -13.76
N SER A 315 3.09 -17.61 -14.28
CA SER A 315 1.64 -17.71 -14.07
C SER A 315 1.03 -18.77 -14.97
N ASN A 316 0.30 -19.72 -14.37
CA ASN A 316 -0.37 -20.79 -15.08
C ASN A 316 -1.83 -20.40 -15.42
N TYR A 317 -2.02 -19.73 -16.55
CA TYR A 317 -3.36 -19.33 -17.01
C TYR A 317 -4.26 -20.50 -17.36
N THR A 318 -3.70 -21.62 -17.81
CA THR A 318 -4.47 -22.84 -18.08
C THR A 318 -5.19 -23.30 -16.81
N LEU A 319 -4.44 -23.41 -15.72
CA LEU A 319 -4.97 -23.76 -14.40
C LEU A 319 -6.04 -22.76 -13.94
N LEU A 320 -5.81 -21.45 -14.11
CA LEU A 320 -6.82 -20.44 -13.78
C LEU A 320 -8.11 -20.63 -14.56
N PHE A 321 -8.04 -20.79 -15.88
CA PHE A 321 -9.24 -20.89 -16.71
C PHE A 321 -10.02 -22.19 -16.44
N ASP A 322 -9.32 -23.30 -16.20
CA ASP A 322 -9.94 -24.56 -15.80
C ASP A 322 -10.64 -24.40 -14.43
N TYR A 323 -9.98 -23.72 -13.49
CA TYR A 323 -10.54 -23.40 -12.19
C TYR A 323 -11.82 -22.57 -12.30
N LEU A 324 -11.78 -21.43 -13.02
CA LEU A 324 -12.93 -20.56 -13.23
C LEU A 324 -14.08 -21.27 -13.96
N GLY A 325 -13.77 -22.16 -14.91
CA GLY A 325 -14.77 -22.99 -15.57
C GLY A 325 -15.50 -23.94 -14.62
N GLN A 326 -14.80 -24.42 -13.60
CA GLN A 326 -15.35 -25.31 -12.58
C GLN A 326 -16.13 -24.55 -11.51
N THR A 327 -15.62 -23.41 -11.04
CA THR A 327 -16.20 -22.68 -9.90
C THR A 327 -17.27 -21.66 -10.32
N GLN A 328 -17.08 -20.95 -11.42
CA GLN A 328 -17.97 -19.88 -11.85
C GLN A 328 -19.12 -20.40 -12.73
N LYS A 329 -20.11 -21.04 -12.10
CA LYS A 329 -21.25 -21.65 -12.80
C LYS A 329 -22.32 -20.68 -13.28
N LYS A 330 -22.44 -19.49 -12.69
CA LYS A 330 -23.43 -18.48 -13.10
C LYS A 330 -22.78 -17.39 -13.94
N ARG A 331 -23.57 -16.74 -14.79
CA ARG A 331 -23.10 -15.60 -15.59
C ARG A 331 -22.55 -14.52 -14.65
N ALA A 332 -21.38 -13.99 -15.00
CA ALA A 332 -20.62 -13.08 -14.16
C ALA A 332 -19.75 -12.14 -15.01
N LEU A 333 -19.38 -11.01 -14.41
CA LEU A 333 -18.28 -10.18 -14.86
C LEU A 333 -16.98 -10.80 -14.36
N ILE A 334 -16.16 -11.31 -15.26
CA ILE A 334 -14.82 -11.81 -14.93
C ILE A 334 -13.81 -10.71 -15.24
N ILE A 335 -13.13 -10.23 -14.20
CA ILE A 335 -12.08 -9.22 -14.31
C ILE A 335 -10.75 -9.93 -14.10
N LEU A 336 -9.93 -10.03 -15.14
CA LEU A 336 -8.61 -10.65 -15.09
C LEU A 336 -7.53 -9.56 -15.09
N LEU A 337 -6.75 -9.47 -14.01
CA LEU A 337 -5.63 -8.54 -13.86
C LEU A 337 -4.31 -9.29 -14.03
N THR A 338 -3.53 -8.92 -15.03
CA THR A 338 -2.23 -9.54 -15.32
C THR A 338 -1.33 -8.59 -16.11
N ASP A 339 -0.03 -8.88 -16.15
CA ASP A 339 0.93 -8.16 -17.01
C ASP A 339 1.18 -8.92 -18.33
N MET A 340 1.01 -10.25 -18.40
CA MET A 340 1.50 -11.00 -19.56
C MET A 340 0.51 -11.08 -20.73
N LEU A 341 1.04 -10.85 -21.94
CA LEU A 341 0.60 -11.51 -23.18
C LEU A 341 1.82 -11.78 -24.08
N ASP A 342 2.54 -12.86 -23.82
CA ASP A 342 3.62 -13.33 -24.72
C ASP A 342 3.01 -14.02 -25.95
N ASP A 343 3.61 -13.79 -27.14
CA ASP A 343 3.13 -14.38 -28.40
C ASP A 343 3.11 -15.93 -28.35
N ILE A 344 4.00 -16.55 -27.56
CA ILE A 344 4.11 -18.02 -27.42
C ILE A 344 2.84 -18.59 -26.77
N ASN A 345 2.31 -17.93 -25.74
CA ASN A 345 1.15 -18.38 -24.98
C ASN A 345 -0.17 -17.79 -25.51
N TYR A 346 -0.09 -16.87 -26.48
CA TYR A 346 -1.23 -16.13 -27.01
C TYR A 346 -2.36 -17.02 -27.51
N GLU A 347 -2.08 -18.02 -28.36
CA GLU A 347 -3.14 -18.84 -28.96
C GLU A 347 -3.86 -19.72 -27.93
N LEU A 348 -3.13 -20.28 -26.96
CA LEU A 348 -3.72 -21.05 -25.88
C LEU A 348 -4.58 -20.16 -24.97
N PHE A 349 -4.04 -19.00 -24.58
CA PHE A 349 -4.75 -18.00 -23.78
C PHE A 349 -6.04 -17.56 -24.47
N LYS A 350 -5.94 -17.17 -25.75
CA LYS A 350 -7.06 -16.76 -26.60
C LYS A 350 -8.14 -17.84 -26.69
N LYS A 351 -7.76 -19.11 -26.90
CA LYS A 351 -8.72 -20.22 -26.98
C LYS A 351 -9.51 -20.35 -25.66
N ARG A 352 -8.83 -20.25 -24.52
CA ARG A 352 -9.44 -20.40 -23.19
C ARG A 352 -10.29 -19.19 -22.78
N ILE A 353 -9.82 -17.97 -23.02
CA ILE A 353 -10.60 -16.76 -22.73
C ILE A 353 -11.83 -16.65 -23.64
N ASN A 354 -11.75 -17.10 -24.90
CA ASN A 354 -12.90 -17.16 -25.81
C ASN A 354 -13.93 -18.21 -25.37
N TRP A 355 -13.48 -19.32 -24.79
CA TRP A 355 -14.39 -20.30 -24.19
C TRP A 355 -15.14 -19.70 -23.00
N LEU A 356 -14.43 -18.97 -22.13
CA LEU A 356 -14.99 -18.31 -20.96
C LEU A 356 -15.97 -17.18 -21.35
N SER A 357 -15.66 -16.41 -22.39
CA SER A 357 -16.48 -15.28 -22.84
C SER A 357 -17.83 -15.67 -23.43
N ARG A 358 -18.03 -16.94 -23.80
CA ARG A 358 -19.34 -17.46 -24.26
C ARG A 358 -20.41 -17.36 -23.17
N LYS A 359 -19.99 -17.47 -21.90
CA LYS A 359 -20.90 -17.50 -20.75
C LYS A 359 -20.77 -16.27 -19.86
N HIS A 360 -19.58 -15.69 -19.79
CA HIS A 360 -19.24 -14.60 -18.88
C HIS A 360 -18.86 -13.35 -19.66
N PHE A 361 -19.12 -12.18 -19.09
CA PHE A 361 -18.54 -10.95 -19.62
C PHE A 361 -17.11 -10.85 -19.11
N VAL A 362 -16.12 -10.87 -20.00
CA VAL A 362 -14.70 -10.84 -19.60
C VAL A 362 -14.11 -9.45 -19.84
N LEU A 363 -13.56 -8.87 -18.78
CA LEU A 363 -12.75 -7.65 -18.79
C LEU A 363 -11.30 -8.03 -18.49
N LEU A 364 -10.43 -7.85 -19.48
CA LEU A 364 -8.99 -8.07 -19.33
C LEU A 364 -8.32 -6.75 -18.97
N ILE A 365 -7.53 -6.76 -17.90
CA ILE A 365 -6.75 -5.63 -17.43
C ILE A 365 -5.29 -6.02 -17.56
N LEU A 366 -4.63 -5.36 -18.49
CA LEU A 366 -3.22 -5.51 -18.76
C LEU A 366 -2.48 -4.36 -18.09
N LEU A 367 -1.66 -4.71 -17.09
CA LEU A 367 -0.80 -3.75 -16.41
C LEU A 367 0.52 -3.69 -17.14
N ARG A 368 1.00 -2.49 -17.49
CA ARG A 368 2.23 -2.31 -18.26
C ARG A 368 3.39 -2.00 -17.33
N ASP A 369 4.51 -2.70 -17.50
CA ASP A 369 5.75 -2.33 -16.84
C ASP A 369 6.33 -1.02 -17.41
N ASN A 370 6.52 -0.02 -16.54
CA ASN A 370 7.12 1.26 -16.88
C ASN A 370 8.64 1.16 -17.16
N LEU A 371 9.33 0.19 -16.55
CA LEU A 371 10.77 -0.01 -16.81
C LEU A 371 11.00 -0.43 -18.26
N LEU A 372 10.13 -1.28 -18.80
CA LEU A 372 10.16 -1.69 -20.20
C LEU A 372 10.07 -0.48 -21.15
N SER A 373 9.16 0.48 -20.88
CA SER A 373 9.08 1.72 -21.66
C SER A 373 10.32 2.59 -21.52
N LYS A 374 10.88 2.72 -20.31
CA LYS A 374 12.11 3.47 -20.10
C LYS A 374 13.30 2.89 -20.86
N HIS A 375 13.44 1.56 -20.87
CA HIS A 375 14.50 0.90 -21.63
C HIS A 375 14.32 1.11 -23.13
N ALA A 376 13.10 1.01 -23.65
CA ALA A 376 12.81 1.25 -25.07
C ALA A 376 13.09 2.69 -25.54
N GLU A 377 13.04 3.66 -24.61
CA GLU A 377 13.33 5.08 -24.84
C GLU A 377 14.76 5.48 -24.46
N ALA A 378 15.57 4.56 -23.93
CA ALA A 378 16.92 4.85 -23.47
C ALA A 378 17.83 5.43 -24.59
N ASP A 379 18.83 6.22 -24.20
CA ASP A 379 19.82 6.77 -25.11
C ASP A 379 20.59 5.67 -25.86
N SER A 380 20.97 5.95 -27.10
CA SER A 380 21.65 5.00 -27.99
C SER A 380 23.14 4.81 -27.67
N SER A 381 23.55 4.94 -26.40
CA SER A 381 24.92 4.64 -25.96
C SER A 381 25.21 3.14 -26.13
N PHE A 382 26.47 2.77 -26.42
CA PHE A 382 26.88 1.38 -26.67
C PHE A 382 26.38 0.41 -25.59
N ASP A 383 26.45 0.81 -24.33
CA ASP A 383 26.00 0.02 -23.17
C ASP A 383 24.47 -0.18 -23.13
N ASN A 384 23.70 0.75 -23.70
CA ASN A 384 22.25 0.78 -23.63
C ASN A 384 21.57 0.29 -24.92
N ILE A 385 22.30 0.09 -26.02
CA ILE A 385 21.74 -0.38 -27.31
C ILE A 385 21.03 -1.73 -27.15
N TYR A 386 21.61 -2.67 -26.39
CA TYR A 386 21.01 -3.97 -26.12
C TYR A 386 19.70 -3.85 -25.33
N LEU A 387 19.71 -3.09 -24.24
CA LEU A 387 18.50 -2.87 -23.42
C LEU A 387 17.40 -2.16 -24.21
N LYS A 388 17.79 -1.20 -25.06
CA LYS A 388 16.86 -0.46 -25.93
C LYS A 388 16.23 -1.34 -26.99
N THR A 389 17.03 -2.14 -27.69
CA THR A 389 16.55 -3.05 -28.74
C THR A 389 15.64 -4.12 -28.16
N ALA A 390 16.05 -4.77 -27.06
CA ALA A 390 15.23 -5.75 -26.35
C ALA A 390 13.93 -5.14 -25.83
N GLY A 391 13.99 -3.98 -25.16
CA GLY A 391 12.79 -3.29 -24.66
C GLY A 391 11.81 -2.91 -25.78
N ARG A 392 12.32 -2.43 -26.93
CA ARG A 392 11.49 -2.13 -28.11
C ARG A 392 10.85 -3.38 -28.70
N GLU A 393 11.59 -4.47 -28.83
CA GLU A 393 11.06 -5.74 -29.33
C GLU A 393 9.94 -6.27 -28.43
N MET A 394 10.14 -6.27 -27.12
CA MET A 394 9.13 -6.71 -26.15
C MET A 394 7.86 -5.84 -26.21
N LEU A 395 8.00 -4.50 -26.30
CA LEU A 395 6.87 -3.60 -26.48
C LEU A 395 6.11 -3.85 -27.78
N LEU A 396 6.83 -4.08 -28.88
CA LEU A 396 6.23 -4.37 -30.18
C LEU A 396 5.44 -5.69 -30.14
N ASN A 397 6.00 -6.74 -29.55
CA ASN A 397 5.34 -8.04 -29.44
C ASN A 397 4.08 -7.95 -28.55
N ARG A 398 4.17 -7.25 -27.41
CA ARG A 398 3.01 -6.97 -26.55
C ARG A 398 1.91 -6.22 -27.30
N ASN A 399 2.26 -5.14 -28.00
CA ASN A 399 1.30 -4.33 -28.74
C ASN A 399 0.62 -5.13 -29.86
N LYS A 400 1.37 -6.00 -30.56
CA LYS A 400 0.81 -6.94 -31.54
C LYS A 400 -0.18 -7.89 -30.87
N ALA A 401 0.15 -8.50 -29.74
CA ALA A 401 -0.75 -9.40 -29.01
C ALA A 401 -2.05 -8.70 -28.58
N ILE A 402 -1.96 -7.48 -28.06
CA ILE A 402 -3.12 -6.66 -27.67
C ILE A 402 -4.01 -6.36 -28.89
N LEU A 403 -3.42 -5.93 -30.01
CA LEU A 403 -4.16 -5.66 -31.24
C LEU A 403 -4.87 -6.93 -31.75
N LYS A 404 -4.20 -8.08 -31.71
CA LYS A 404 -4.83 -9.35 -32.07
C LYS A 404 -6.02 -9.67 -31.15
N LEU A 405 -5.92 -9.48 -29.83
CA LEU A 405 -7.06 -9.69 -28.92
C LEU A 405 -8.21 -8.70 -29.16
N ARG A 406 -7.93 -7.42 -29.42
CA ARG A 406 -8.97 -6.41 -29.68
C ARG A 406 -9.85 -6.77 -30.88
N ARG A 407 -9.29 -7.44 -31.89
CA ARG A 407 -10.05 -7.93 -33.06
C ARG A 407 -11.12 -8.96 -32.70
N TYR A 408 -11.03 -9.62 -31.54
CA TYR A 408 -12.00 -10.59 -31.06
C TYR A 408 -13.03 -9.99 -30.09
N ASN A 409 -13.20 -8.66 -30.09
CA ASN A 409 -14.15 -7.93 -29.23
C ASN A 409 -13.97 -8.18 -27.73
N PHE A 410 -12.77 -8.55 -27.28
CA PHE A 410 -12.47 -8.58 -25.84
C PHE A 410 -12.43 -7.16 -25.29
N ASN A 411 -13.02 -6.97 -24.10
CA ASN A 411 -12.93 -5.71 -23.37
C ASN A 411 -11.56 -5.68 -22.70
N ILE A 412 -10.68 -4.78 -23.15
CA ILE A 412 -9.29 -4.71 -22.67
C ILE A 412 -9.01 -3.29 -22.18
N LEU A 413 -8.46 -3.19 -20.97
CA LEU A 413 -7.79 -1.99 -20.47
C LEU A 413 -6.30 -2.28 -20.43
N ASP A 414 -5.49 -1.45 -21.10
CA ASP A 414 -4.02 -1.50 -21.05
C ASP A 414 -3.53 -0.20 -20.43
N LEU A 415 -2.99 -0.27 -19.22
CA LEU A 415 -2.76 0.87 -18.33
C LEU A 415 -1.45 0.71 -17.56
N LEU A 416 -0.90 1.83 -17.08
CA LEU A 416 0.17 1.77 -16.08
C LEU A 416 -0.43 1.41 -14.69
N PRO A 417 0.31 0.71 -13.82
CA PRO A 417 -0.19 0.27 -12.52
C PRO A 417 -0.79 1.41 -11.66
N HIS A 418 -0.13 2.57 -11.64
CA HIS A 418 -0.58 3.74 -10.88
C HIS A 418 -1.86 4.39 -11.42
N GLU A 419 -2.21 4.17 -12.69
CA GLU A 419 -3.39 4.72 -13.34
C GLU A 419 -4.63 3.83 -13.15
N LEU A 420 -4.45 2.55 -12.79
CA LEU A 420 -5.47 1.50 -12.81
C LEU A 420 -6.82 1.86 -12.15
N THR A 421 -6.77 2.49 -10.97
CA THR A 421 -7.94 2.61 -10.09
C THR A 421 -9.13 3.33 -10.75
N GLY A 422 -8.90 4.50 -11.35
CA GLY A 422 -9.97 5.30 -11.96
C GLY A 422 -10.63 4.61 -13.17
N PRO A 423 -9.87 4.26 -14.22
CA PRO A 423 -10.36 3.55 -15.38
C PRO A 423 -11.06 2.22 -15.05
N LEU A 424 -10.55 1.45 -14.08
CA LEU A 424 -11.20 0.20 -13.64
C LEU A 424 -12.60 0.45 -13.08
N ILE A 425 -12.73 1.40 -12.16
CA ILE A 425 -14.01 1.75 -11.55
C ILE A 425 -14.97 2.27 -12.63
N ASN A 426 -14.51 3.17 -13.49
CA ASN A 426 -15.33 3.73 -14.57
C ASN A 426 -15.81 2.63 -15.52
N LYS A 427 -14.93 1.69 -15.88
CA LYS A 427 -15.29 0.59 -16.78
C LYS A 427 -16.30 -0.35 -16.15
N TYR A 428 -16.14 -0.67 -14.88
CA TYR A 428 -17.12 -1.46 -14.13
C TYR A 428 -18.49 -0.76 -14.08
N LEU A 429 -18.53 0.54 -13.79
CA LEU A 429 -19.78 1.30 -13.78
C LEU A 429 -20.43 1.39 -15.17
N GLU A 430 -19.63 1.54 -16.22
CA GLU A 430 -20.09 1.50 -17.62
C GLU A 430 -20.76 0.16 -17.95
N ILE A 431 -20.12 -0.96 -17.58
CA ILE A 431 -20.65 -2.32 -17.81
C ILE A 431 -21.96 -2.53 -17.03
N LYS A 432 -22.02 -2.08 -15.78
CA LYS A 432 -23.23 -2.16 -14.96
C LYS A 432 -24.36 -1.31 -15.54
N ALA A 433 -24.07 -0.10 -16.01
CA ALA A 433 -25.05 0.80 -16.62
C ALA A 433 -25.64 0.24 -17.93
N LYS A 434 -24.82 -0.45 -18.74
CA LYS A 434 -25.25 -1.10 -19.98
C LYS A 434 -26.00 -2.43 -19.77
N ASN A 435 -26.19 -2.85 -18.52
CA ASN A 435 -26.79 -4.13 -18.14
C ASN A 435 -26.25 -5.34 -18.94
N CYS A 436 -24.94 -5.37 -19.17
CA CYS A 436 -24.29 -6.42 -19.97
C CYS A 436 -24.19 -7.78 -19.24
N LEU A 437 -24.66 -7.86 -17.99
CA LEU A 437 -24.42 -8.97 -17.06
C LEU A 437 -25.67 -9.81 -16.82
#